data_AF-A0A3Q0FJ71-F1
#
_entry.id   AF-A0A3Q0FJ71-F1
#
_cell.length_a   1.000
_cell.length_b   1.000
_cell.length_c   1.000
_cell.angle_alpha   90.00
_cell.angle_beta   90.00
_cell.angle_gamma   90.00
#
_symmetry.space_group_name_H-M   'P 1'
#
loop_
_entity.id
_entity.type
_entity.pdbx_description
1 polymer ?
#
loop_
_entity_poly.entity_id
_entity_poly.type
_entity_poly.pdbx_seq_one_letter_code
_entity_poly.pdbx_strand_id
1 'polypeptide(L)'
;RLALPRAQALPPPRTGVWLRGRKICAIGVHCGRHVTSHGLALNCCTDLRWFDHIVPCGLEGLGVTSLSEELQRHVTVDEILEPFLDAFQEAFQCTLTFPEEPVGLPPWVEET
;
A
#
# COMPACT_ATOMS: atom_id res chain seq x y z
N ARG A 1 12.68 -0.07 -9.97
CA ARG A 1 13.14 0.19 -8.57
C ARG A 1 13.42 1.68 -8.39
N LEU A 2 12.77 2.34 -7.44
CA LEU A 2 13.01 3.75 -7.12
C LEU A 2 14.35 3.88 -6.37
N ALA A 3 15.11 4.95 -6.59
CA ALA A 3 16.41 5.21 -5.96
C ALA A 3 16.29 5.60 -4.47
N LEU A 4 15.43 4.89 -3.73
CA LEU A 4 15.18 5.08 -2.31
C LEU A 4 16.11 4.17 -1.47
N PRO A 5 16.43 4.58 -0.23
CA PRO A 5 17.05 3.69 0.74
C PRO A 5 16.19 2.44 0.97
N ARG A 6 16.80 1.37 1.50
CA ARG A 6 16.08 0.13 1.77
C ARG A 6 14.96 0.36 2.79
N ALA A 7 13.72 0.16 2.35
CA ALA A 7 12.57 0.07 3.23
C ALA A 7 12.51 -1.30 3.92
N GLN A 8 11.88 -1.37 5.09
CA GLN A 8 11.81 -2.57 5.93
C GLN A 8 10.36 -2.85 6.31
N ALA A 9 9.93 -4.10 6.14
CA ALA A 9 8.67 -4.59 6.72
C ALA A 9 8.89 -4.88 8.21
N LEU A 10 8.04 -4.33 9.08
CA LEU A 10 8.11 -4.55 10.52
C LEU A 10 6.88 -5.35 11.01
N PRO A 11 7.04 -6.27 11.98
CA PRO A 11 5.94 -7.02 12.56
C PRO A 11 5.13 -6.17 13.57
N PRO A 12 4.01 -6.70 14.11
CA PRO A 12 3.29 -6.08 15.21
C PRO A 12 4.22 -5.72 16.39
N PRO A 13 4.00 -4.56 17.05
CA PRO A 13 2.89 -3.63 16.85
C PRO A 13 3.10 -2.65 15.68
N ARG A 14 4.26 -2.69 14.99
CA ARG A 14 4.65 -1.76 13.92
C ARG A 14 4.32 -2.27 12.51
N THR A 15 3.24 -3.05 12.36
CA THR A 15 2.84 -3.61 11.07
C THR A 15 2.83 -2.55 9.95
N GLY A 16 3.51 -2.87 8.85
CA GLY A 16 3.66 -1.99 7.69
C GLY A 16 5.10 -1.96 7.16
N VAL A 17 5.32 -1.11 6.15
CA VAL A 17 6.64 -0.86 5.56
C VAL A 17 7.14 0.50 6.00
N TRP A 18 8.42 0.55 6.39
CA TRP A 18 9.06 1.69 7.02
C TRP A 18 10.31 2.10 6.28
N LEU A 19 10.51 3.40 6.12
CA LEU A 19 11.70 4.00 5.53
C LEU A 19 12.24 5.03 6.51
N ARG A 20 13.51 4.88 6.92
CA ARG A 20 14.18 5.79 7.87
C ARG A 20 13.36 6.04 9.15
N GLY A 21 12.69 4.99 9.66
CA GLY A 21 11.87 5.09 10.87
C GLY A 21 10.50 5.75 10.70
N ARG A 22 10.11 6.15 9.47
CA ARG A 22 8.76 6.67 9.15
C ARG A 22 7.98 5.64 8.34
N LYS A 23 6.70 5.49 8.61
CA LYS A 23 5.85 4.52 7.90
C LYS A 23 5.48 5.05 6.52
N ILE A 24 5.79 4.29 5.47
CA ILE A 24 5.47 4.64 4.08
C ILE A 24 4.29 3.84 3.52
N CYS A 25 4.06 2.63 4.06
CA CYS A 25 2.95 1.79 3.65
C CYS A 25 2.29 1.13 4.86
N ALA A 26 0.98 1.26 4.99
CA ALA A 26 0.18 0.53 5.96
C ALA A 26 -0.24 -0.82 5.37
N ILE A 27 -0.30 -1.86 6.21
CA ILE A 27 -0.75 -3.20 5.82
C ILE A 27 -1.81 -3.63 6.83
N GLY A 28 -2.98 -4.00 6.32
CA GLY A 28 -4.09 -4.52 7.08
C GLY A 28 -4.86 -5.48 6.19
N VAL A 29 -4.79 -6.77 6.50
CA VAL A 29 -5.42 -7.82 5.70
C VAL A 29 -6.35 -8.60 6.61
N HIS A 30 -7.56 -8.86 6.12
CA HIS A 30 -8.47 -9.82 6.73
C HIS A 30 -8.49 -11.08 5.88
N CYS A 31 -8.60 -12.25 6.50
CA CYS A 31 -8.77 -13.53 5.80
C CYS A 31 -10.00 -14.23 6.36
N GLY A 32 -10.97 -14.49 5.48
CA GLY A 32 -12.21 -15.17 5.82
C GLY A 32 -12.60 -16.12 4.70
N ARG A 33 -13.04 -17.33 5.03
CA ARG A 33 -13.42 -18.37 4.04
C ARG A 33 -12.37 -18.59 2.95
N HIS A 34 -11.09 -18.56 3.32
CA HIS A 34 -9.94 -18.70 2.40
C HIS A 34 -9.76 -17.56 1.39
N VAL A 35 -10.45 -16.42 1.57
CA VAL A 35 -10.34 -15.22 0.74
C VAL A 35 -9.78 -14.07 1.58
N THR A 36 -8.81 -13.35 1.04
CA THR A 36 -8.26 -12.14 1.66
C THR A 36 -9.02 -10.90 1.22
N SER A 37 -9.22 -9.95 2.13
CA SER A 37 -9.81 -8.64 1.87
C SER A 37 -9.00 -7.52 2.55
N HIS A 38 -9.30 -6.26 2.20
CA HIS A 38 -8.48 -5.07 2.48
C HIS A 38 -7.17 -5.06 1.68
N GLY A 39 -6.00 -5.06 2.32
CA GLY A 39 -4.72 -5.11 1.64
C GLY A 39 -3.68 -4.18 2.24
N LEU A 40 -3.18 -3.26 1.42
CA LEU A 40 -2.13 -2.31 1.77
C LEU A 40 -2.47 -0.91 1.25
N ALA A 41 -1.87 0.10 1.87
CA ALA A 41 -1.99 1.49 1.47
C ALA A 41 -0.60 2.13 1.43
N LEU A 42 -0.05 2.26 0.23
CA LEU A 42 1.25 2.91 -0.03
C LEU A 42 1.05 4.40 -0.24
N ASN A 43 1.76 5.23 0.53
CA ASN A 43 1.70 6.67 0.37
C ASN A 43 2.53 7.13 -0.83
N CYS A 44 1.89 7.40 -1.98
CA CYS A 44 2.57 7.93 -3.16
C CYS A 44 2.72 9.46 -3.10
N CYS A 45 1.61 10.18 -3.26
CA CYS A 45 1.50 11.64 -3.16
C CYS A 45 0.50 12.08 -2.08
N THR A 46 0.30 11.24 -1.06
CA THR A 46 -0.62 11.50 0.05
C THR A 46 -0.29 12.81 0.75
N ASP A 47 -1.31 13.62 1.02
CA ASP A 47 -1.18 14.75 1.94
C ASP A 47 -1.06 14.22 3.38
N LEU A 48 0.16 14.26 3.91
CA LEU A 48 0.48 13.65 5.20
C LEU A 48 -0.08 14.44 6.39
N ARG A 49 -0.54 15.68 6.21
CA ARG A 49 -1.16 16.49 7.28
C ARG A 49 -2.42 15.85 7.84
N TRP A 50 -3.10 15.00 7.07
CA TRP A 50 -4.25 14.23 7.56
C TRP A 50 -3.90 13.27 8.69
N PHE A 51 -2.64 12.81 8.77
CA PHE A 51 -2.20 11.96 9.87
C PHE A 51 -2.07 12.72 11.19
N ASP A 52 -1.98 14.06 11.18
CA ASP A 52 -1.94 14.88 12.40
C ASP A 52 -3.29 14.86 13.16
N HIS A 53 -4.35 14.40 12.51
CA HIS A 53 -5.70 14.31 13.08
C HIS A 53 -6.03 12.94 13.67
N ILE A 54 -5.13 11.97 13.60
CA ILE A 54 -5.33 10.61 14.10
C ILE A 54 -4.09 10.13 14.86
N VAL A 55 -4.23 9.09 15.70
CA VAL A 55 -3.09 8.32 16.22
C VAL A 55 -2.94 7.07 15.36
N PRO A 56 -2.12 7.09 14.29
CA PRO A 56 -2.07 5.98 13.34
C PRO A 56 -1.55 4.71 14.01
N CYS A 57 -2.31 3.62 13.85
CA CYS A 57 -1.98 2.31 14.40
C CYS A 57 -1.79 2.27 15.94
N GLY A 58 -2.27 3.28 16.68
CA GLY A 58 -2.11 3.37 18.13
C GLY A 58 -0.67 3.59 18.60
N LEU A 59 0.23 4.01 17.71
CA LEU A 59 1.65 4.21 18.00
C LEU A 59 1.97 5.70 18.06
N GLU A 60 1.97 6.26 19.25
CA GLU A 60 2.33 7.67 19.46
C GLU A 60 3.80 7.93 19.13
N GLY A 61 4.08 9.08 18.53
CA GLY A 61 5.44 9.55 18.23
C GLY A 61 6.12 8.90 17.02
N LEU A 62 5.44 8.03 16.25
CA LEU A 62 5.98 7.48 15.01
C LEU A 62 5.43 8.22 13.79
N GLY A 63 6.32 8.85 13.03
CA GLY A 63 5.95 9.60 11.83
C GLY A 63 5.57 8.71 10.64
N VAL A 64 4.89 9.33 9.67
CA VAL A 64 4.60 8.78 8.35
C VAL A 64 5.42 9.50 7.28
N THR A 65 5.53 8.91 6.10
CA THR A 65 6.17 9.52 4.93
C THR A 65 5.43 9.08 3.66
N SER A 66 5.81 9.65 2.52
CA SER A 66 5.31 9.30 1.19
C SER A 66 6.47 9.20 0.19
N LEU A 67 6.24 8.54 -0.95
CA LEU A 67 7.22 8.51 -2.04
C LEU A 67 7.54 9.94 -2.52
N SER A 68 6.54 10.82 -2.55
CA SER A 68 6.72 12.20 -2.96
C SER A 68 7.63 12.98 -2.00
N GLU A 69 7.44 12.80 -0.69
CA GLU A 69 8.32 13.39 0.32
C GLU A 69 9.74 12.81 0.22
N GLU A 70 9.91 11.50 0.04
CA GLU A 70 11.24 10.89 0.05
C GLU A 70 12.04 11.14 -1.23
N LEU A 71 11.35 11.30 -2.38
CA LEU A 71 11.97 11.60 -3.67
C LEU A 71 12.02 13.10 -4.00
N GLN A 72 11.43 13.95 -3.15
CA GLN A 72 11.38 15.41 -3.34
C GLN A 72 10.78 15.82 -4.70
N ARG A 73 9.76 15.08 -5.15
CA ARG A 73 8.98 15.37 -6.35
C ARG A 73 7.59 14.77 -6.23
N HIS A 74 6.63 15.23 -7.01
CA HIS A 74 5.30 14.62 -7.04
C HIS A 74 5.37 13.22 -7.69
N VAL A 75 4.93 12.19 -6.97
CA VAL A 75 4.91 10.78 -7.39
C VAL A 75 3.48 10.27 -7.25
N THR A 76 2.80 10.06 -8.36
CA THR A 76 1.38 9.66 -8.37
C THR A 76 1.22 8.16 -8.16
N VAL A 77 -0.02 7.71 -7.92
CA VAL A 77 -0.35 6.28 -7.90
C VAL A 77 -0.12 5.66 -9.27
N ASP A 78 -0.53 6.35 -10.35
CA ASP A 78 -0.38 5.85 -11.73
C ASP A 78 1.08 5.57 -12.09
N GLU A 79 2.01 6.42 -11.68
CA GLU A 79 3.45 6.21 -11.90
C GLU A 79 3.98 4.96 -11.19
N ILE A 80 3.37 4.59 -10.07
CA ILE A 80 3.79 3.48 -9.22
C ILE A 80 3.05 2.19 -9.55
N LEU A 81 2.00 2.26 -10.35
CA LEU A 81 1.17 1.10 -10.68
C LEU A 81 1.98 0.00 -11.36
N GLU A 82 2.69 0.30 -12.45
CA GLU A 82 3.51 -0.71 -13.15
C GLU A 82 4.59 -1.34 -12.24
N PRO A 83 5.45 -0.56 -11.54
CA PRO A 83 6.42 -1.14 -10.61
C PRO A 83 5.79 -1.98 -9.48
N PHE A 84 4.58 -1.61 -9.04
CA PHE A 84 3.86 -2.36 -8.02
C PHE A 84 3.35 -3.70 -8.56
N LEU A 85 2.78 -3.71 -9.77
CA LEU A 85 2.28 -4.92 -10.43
C LEU A 85 3.43 -5.92 -10.68
N ASP A 86 4.57 -5.44 -11.16
CA ASP A 86 5.78 -6.26 -11.32
C ASP A 86 6.21 -6.90 -9.98
N ALA A 87 6.29 -6.08 -8.92
CA ALA A 87 6.66 -6.55 -7.60
C ALA A 87 5.63 -7.55 -7.02
N PHE A 88 4.34 -7.35 -7.32
CA PHE A 88 3.28 -8.25 -6.90
C PHE A 88 3.41 -9.61 -7.60
N GLN A 89 3.64 -9.62 -8.91
CA GLN A 89 3.88 -10.85 -9.68
C GLN A 89 5.09 -11.62 -9.16
N GLU A 90 6.19 -10.92 -8.88
CA GLU A 90 7.40 -11.53 -8.30
C GLU A 90 7.12 -12.12 -6.92
N ALA A 91 6.48 -11.35 -6.03
CA ALA A 91 6.26 -11.75 -4.63
C ALA A 91 5.28 -12.93 -4.50
N PHE A 92 4.22 -12.95 -5.29
CA PHE A 92 3.19 -14.00 -5.27
C PHE A 92 3.44 -15.10 -6.30
N GLN A 93 4.48 -14.98 -7.11
CA GLN A 93 4.81 -15.90 -8.20
C GLN A 93 3.60 -16.15 -9.11
N CYS A 94 2.91 -15.07 -9.49
CA CYS A 94 1.67 -15.11 -10.25
C CYS A 94 1.76 -14.34 -11.56
N THR A 95 0.84 -14.63 -12.47
CA THR A 95 0.63 -13.86 -13.70
C THR A 95 -0.58 -12.97 -13.53
N LEU A 96 -0.41 -11.67 -13.74
CA LEU A 96 -1.53 -10.73 -13.79
C LEU A 96 -2.19 -10.82 -15.17
N THR A 97 -3.52 -10.84 -15.16
CA THR A 97 -4.32 -10.81 -16.38
C THR A 97 -5.30 -9.66 -16.27
N PHE A 98 -5.45 -8.91 -17.36
CA PHE A 98 -6.38 -7.79 -17.44
C PHE A 98 -7.42 -8.17 -18.48
N PRO A 99 -8.68 -8.41 -18.08
CA PRO A 99 -9.73 -8.78 -19.01
C PRO A 99 -10.06 -7.59 -19.92
N GLU A 100 -10.21 -7.82 -21.23
CA GLU A 100 -10.52 -6.77 -22.23
C GLU A 100 -11.93 -6.18 -22.02
N GLU A 101 -12.85 -6.97 -21.46
CA GLU A 101 -14.14 -6.52 -20.98
C GLU A 101 -14.20 -6.57 -19.44
N PRO A 102 -14.86 -5.61 -18.78
CA PRO A 102 -15.04 -5.66 -17.34
C PRO A 102 -15.68 -7.01 -16.97
N VAL A 103 -14.99 -7.79 -16.12
CA VAL A 103 -15.58 -8.97 -15.50
C VAL A 103 -16.81 -8.46 -14.76
N GLY A 104 -17.99 -8.80 -15.26
CA GLY A 104 -19.25 -8.43 -14.63
C GLY A 104 -19.15 -8.74 -13.15
N LEU A 105 -19.69 -7.84 -12.32
CA LEU A 105 -19.67 -8.02 -10.87
C LEU A 105 -20.08 -9.46 -10.55
N PRO A 106 -19.28 -10.19 -9.75
CA PRO A 106 -19.64 -11.56 -9.44
C PRO A 106 -21.01 -11.56 -8.75
N PRO A 107 -21.84 -12.60 -8.94
CA PRO A 107 -23.28 -12.56 -8.65
C PRO A 107 -23.66 -12.31 -7.17
N TRP A 108 -22.68 -12.25 -6.27
CA TRP A 108 -22.81 -11.95 -4.85
C TRP A 108 -22.45 -10.50 -4.48
N VAL A 109 -22.12 -9.65 -5.46
CA VAL A 109 -21.97 -8.20 -5.28
C VAL A 109 -23.26 -7.55 -5.76
N GLU A 110 -24.27 -7.52 -4.89
CA GLU A 110 -25.49 -6.73 -5.12
C GLU A 110 -25.18 -5.25 -4.83
N GLU A 111 -25.58 -4.37 -5.76
CA GLU A 111 -25.56 -2.91 -5.58
C GLU A 111 -26.37 -2.54 -4.32
N THR A 112 -25.67 -2.14 -3.27
CA THR A 112 -26.27 -1.44 -2.11
C THR A 112 -26.43 0.04 -2.39
#